data_AF-A0A0C2ZPZ4-F1
#
_entry.id   AF-A0A0C2ZPZ4-F1
#
_cell.length_a   1.000
_cell.length_b   1.000
_cell.length_c   1.000
_cell.angle_alpha   90.00
_cell.angle_beta   90.00
_cell.angle_gamma   90.00
#
_symmetry.space_group_name_H-M   'P 1'
#
loop_
_entity.id
_entity.type
_entity.pdbx_description
1 polymer ?
#
loop_
_entity_poly.entity_id
_entity_poly.type
_entity_poly.pdbx_seq_one_letter_code
_entity_poly.pdbx_strand_id
1 'polypeptide(L)'
;FGLTSTQVFSHTDLITDSERFYTSILELLGDPEEKEEVDQLLGWWNRQIFPLYADLEHVPSQNSVLTQIRQKRQEWRAASATMGASD
;
A
#
# COMPACT_ATOMS: atom_id res chain seq x y z
N PHE A 1 2.33 -22.85 -33.76
CA PHE A 1 1.99 -23.20 -32.38
C PHE A 1 0.48 -23.39 -32.30
N GLY A 2 0.01 -24.65 -32.26
CA GLY A 2 -1.41 -24.98 -32.31
C GLY A 2 -1.94 -25.34 -30.93
N LEU A 3 -3.12 -24.81 -30.58
CA LEU A 3 -3.81 -25.01 -29.30
C LEU A 3 -4.36 -26.45 -29.10
N THR A 4 -3.84 -27.43 -29.84
CA THR A 4 -4.21 -28.85 -29.75
C THR A 4 -3.20 -29.71 -28.99
N SER A 5 -2.12 -29.11 -28.47
CA SER A 5 -1.15 -29.83 -27.63
C SER A 5 -1.67 -29.94 -26.19
N THR A 6 -2.66 -30.82 -25.99
CA THR A 6 -3.18 -31.21 -24.67
C THR A 6 -2.19 -32.02 -23.83
N GLN A 7 -0.98 -32.25 -24.34
CA GLN A 7 0.07 -33.00 -23.64
C GLN A 7 0.85 -32.17 -22.61
N VAL A 8 0.65 -30.84 -22.57
CA VAL A 8 1.30 -29.96 -21.57
C VAL A 8 0.53 -29.93 -20.23
N PHE A 9 -0.67 -30.50 -20.17
CA PHE A 9 -1.51 -30.53 -18.96
C PHE A 9 -1.79 -31.96 -18.46
N SER A 10 -0.74 -32.78 -18.35
CA SER A 10 -0.85 -34.05 -17.63
C SER A 10 -0.96 -33.78 -16.11
N HIS A 11 -2.09 -34.16 -15.52
CA HIS A 11 -2.49 -33.88 -14.13
C HIS A 11 -1.52 -34.40 -13.05
N THR A 12 -0.55 -35.25 -13.38
CA THR A 12 0.48 -35.71 -12.44
C THR A 12 1.66 -34.74 -12.28
N ASP A 13 1.86 -33.79 -13.19
CA ASP A 13 2.95 -32.78 -13.12
C ASP A 13 2.46 -31.42 -12.59
N LEU A 14 1.14 -31.21 -12.55
CA LEU A 14 0.52 -29.91 -12.25
C LEU A 14 0.75 -29.45 -10.80
N ILE A 15 0.82 -30.38 -9.85
CA ILE A 15 1.06 -30.05 -8.44
C ILE A 15 2.51 -29.57 -8.26
N THR A 16 3.47 -30.25 -8.90
CA THR A 16 4.91 -29.93 -8.82
C THR A 16 5.28 -28.67 -9.59
N ASP A 17 4.65 -28.43 -10.75
CA ASP A 17 4.90 -27.21 -11.54
C ASP A 17 4.27 -25.99 -10.87
N SER A 18 3.13 -26.14 -10.19
CA SER A 18 2.50 -25.02 -9.47
C SER A 18 3.37 -24.50 -8.32
N GLU A 19 3.98 -25.40 -7.53
CA GLU A 19 4.88 -25.00 -6.44
C GLU A 19 6.08 -24.23 -6.99
N ARG A 20 6.72 -24.73 -8.06
CA ARG A 20 7.84 -24.06 -8.71
C ARG A 20 7.43 -22.71 -9.31
N PHE A 21 6.30 -22.67 -9.98
CA PHE A 21 5.75 -21.45 -10.57
C PHE A 21 5.49 -20.37 -9.51
N TYR A 22 4.80 -20.71 -8.42
CA TYR A 22 4.56 -19.76 -7.33
C TYR A 22 5.86 -19.36 -6.62
N THR A 23 6.79 -20.30 -6.44
CA THR A 23 8.11 -20.00 -5.87
C THR A 23 8.87 -19.00 -6.73
N SER A 24 8.92 -19.19 -8.05
CA SER A 24 9.58 -18.27 -8.96
C SER A 24 8.90 -16.89 -9.01
N ILE A 25 7.57 -16.83 -8.87
CA ILE A 25 6.87 -15.54 -8.72
C ILE A 25 7.29 -14.85 -7.42
N LEU A 26 7.35 -15.57 -6.30
CA LEU A 26 7.76 -14.99 -5.02
C LEU A 26 9.22 -14.49 -5.06
N GLU A 27 10.10 -15.22 -5.73
CA GLU A 27 11.49 -14.79 -5.98
C GLU A 27 11.54 -13.50 -6.79
N LEU A 28 10.77 -13.42 -7.89
CA LEU A 28 10.69 -12.22 -8.73
C LEU A 28 10.13 -11.01 -7.96
N LEU A 29 9.06 -11.20 -7.20
CA LEU A 29 8.45 -10.12 -6.41
C LEU A 29 9.36 -9.64 -5.26
N GLY A 30 10.34 -10.45 -4.86
CA GLY A 30 11.32 -10.12 -3.83
C GLY A 30 12.63 -9.55 -4.38
N ASP A 31 12.79 -9.49 -5.70
CA ASP A 31 14.02 -8.99 -6.33
C ASP A 31 14.15 -7.47 -6.09
N PRO A 32 15.29 -6.99 -5.54
CA PRO A 32 15.52 -5.55 -5.37
C PRO A 32 15.50 -4.75 -6.68
N GLU A 33 15.81 -5.36 -7.83
CA GLU A 33 15.75 -4.68 -9.13
C GLU A 33 14.30 -4.43 -9.58
N GLU A 34 13.35 -5.29 -9.19
CA GLU A 34 11.94 -5.22 -9.56
C GLU A 34 11.08 -4.46 -8.52
N LYS A 35 11.72 -3.93 -7.46
CA LYS A 35 11.04 -3.33 -6.31
C LYS A 35 10.10 -2.19 -6.69
N GLU A 36 10.50 -1.36 -7.64
CA GLU A 36 9.71 -0.19 -8.06
C GLU A 36 8.43 -0.65 -8.76
N GLU A 37 8.53 -1.59 -9.69
CA GLU A 37 7.40 -2.20 -10.38
C GLU A 37 6.45 -2.93 -9.43
N VAL A 38 7.01 -3.65 -8.44
CA VAL A 38 6.24 -4.34 -7.40
C VAL A 38 5.49 -3.35 -6.50
N ASP A 39 6.12 -2.26 -6.09
CA ASP A 39 5.50 -1.20 -5.29
C ASP A 39 4.35 -0.52 -6.06
N GLN A 40 4.55 -0.26 -7.36
CA GLN A 40 3.50 0.25 -8.25
C GLN A 40 2.34 -0.74 -8.41
N LEU A 41 2.64 -2.03 -8.59
CA LEU A 41 1.64 -3.09 -8.70
C LEU A 41 0.81 -3.21 -7.41
N LEU A 42 1.46 -3.16 -6.25
CA LEU A 42 0.78 -3.15 -4.95
C LEU A 42 -0.10 -1.91 -4.78
N GLY A 43 0.38 -0.74 -5.20
CA GLY A 43 -0.40 0.49 -5.18
C GLY A 43 -1.66 0.39 -6.05
N TRP A 44 -1.52 -0.11 -7.28
CA TRP A 44 -2.65 -0.34 -8.17
C TRP A 44 -3.63 -1.36 -7.60
N TRP A 45 -3.13 -2.51 -7.14
CA TRP A 45 -3.94 -3.59 -6.58
C TRP A 45 -4.74 -3.13 -5.36
N ASN A 46 -4.08 -2.43 -4.42
CA ASN A 46 -4.73 -1.93 -3.21
C ASN A 46 -5.82 -0.90 -3.54
N ARG A 47 -5.66 -0.07 -4.57
CA ARG A 47 -6.71 0.85 -5.03
C ARG A 47 -7.93 0.12 -5.60
N GLN A 48 -7.75 -1.04 -6.25
CA GLN A 48 -8.85 -1.82 -6.82
C GLN A 48 -9.59 -2.63 -5.75
N ILE A 49 -8.85 -3.27 -4.85
CA ILE A 49 -9.42 -4.19 -3.85
C ILE A 49 -9.93 -3.44 -2.61
N PHE A 50 -9.30 -2.32 -2.25
CA PHE A 50 -9.66 -1.51 -1.10
C PHE A 50 -10.12 -0.11 -1.54
N PRO A 51 -11.43 0.12 -1.69
CA PRO A 51 -11.99 1.41 -2.14
C PRO A 51 -11.55 2.62 -1.29
N LEU A 52 -11.18 2.40 -0.03
CA LEU A 52 -10.73 3.43 0.91
C LEU A 52 -9.22 3.72 0.83
N TYR A 53 -8.43 2.87 0.16
CA TYR A 53 -6.98 3.04 0.06
C TYR A 53 -6.60 4.07 -1.02
N ALA A 54 -7.47 4.27 -2.01
CA ALA A 54 -7.34 5.34 -3.01
C ALA A 54 -7.41 6.74 -2.39
N ASP A 55 -8.09 6.88 -1.24
CA ASP A 55 -8.38 8.16 -0.60
C ASP A 55 -7.32 8.59 0.42
N LEU A 56 -6.32 7.74 0.73
CA LEU A 56 -5.24 8.09 1.66
C LEU A 56 -4.14 8.95 1.01
N GLU A 57 -4.09 9.00 -0.33
CA GLU A 57 -3.33 10.02 -1.05
C GLU A 57 -4.11 11.34 -1.21
N HIS A 58 -5.32 11.42 -0.63
CA HIS A 58 -6.04 12.68 -0.56
C HIS A 58 -5.26 13.61 0.38
N VAL A 59 -4.44 14.44 -0.26
CA VAL A 59 -3.84 15.70 0.20
C VAL A 59 -4.49 16.15 1.51
N PRO A 60 -3.72 16.37 2.60
CA PRO A 60 -4.31 16.84 3.84
C PRO A 60 -5.07 18.11 3.52
N SER A 61 -6.40 17.99 3.49
CA SER A 61 -7.26 19.12 3.20
C SER A 61 -6.91 20.17 4.24
N GLN A 62 -6.81 21.43 3.83
CA GLN A 62 -6.42 22.52 4.74
C GLN A 62 -7.30 22.56 6.01
N ASN A 63 -8.49 21.92 5.96
CA ASN A 63 -9.45 21.78 7.05
C ASN A 63 -9.47 20.39 7.71
N SER A 64 -8.44 19.56 7.53
CA SER A 64 -8.34 18.26 8.18
C SER A 64 -8.53 18.42 9.69
N VAL A 65 -9.25 17.46 10.29
CA VAL A 65 -9.45 17.38 11.74
C VAL A 65 -8.12 17.50 12.49
N LEU A 66 -7.03 16.97 11.91
CA LEU A 66 -5.69 17.08 12.46
C LEU A 66 -5.18 18.53 12.52
N THR A 67 -5.45 19.34 11.49
CA THR A 67 -5.11 20.76 11.45
C THR A 67 -5.87 21.53 12.55
N GLN A 68 -7.16 21.25 12.72
CA GLN A 68 -7.97 21.87 13.77
C GLN A 68 -7.50 21.47 15.19
N ILE A 69 -7.14 20.20 15.40
CA ILE A 69 -6.58 19.73 16.68
C ILE A 69 -5.26 20.43 16.99
N ARG A 70 -4.37 20.58 15.99
CA ARG A 70 -3.07 21.25 16.16
C ARG A 70 -3.25 22.73 16.48
N GLN A 71 -4.14 23.43 15.77
CA GLN A 71 -4.47 24.83 16.03
C GLN A 71 -4.99 25.02 17.46
N LYS A 72 -5.99 24.23 17.86
CA LYS A 72 -6.54 24.29 19.22
C LYS A 72 -5.44 24.06 20.27
N ARG A 73 -4.54 23.09 20.08
CA ARG A 73 -3.41 22.89 21.01
C ARG A 73 -2.42 24.05 21.07
N GLN A 74 -2.30 24.87 20.03
CA GLN A 74 -1.45 26.06 20.06
C GLN A 74 -2.12 27.19 20.86
N GLU A 75 -3.41 27.41 20.65
CA GLU A 75 -4.21 28.40 21.39
C GLU A 75 -4.18 28.15 22.91
N TRP A 76 -4.35 26.88 23.32
CA TRP A 76 -4.33 26.51 24.74
C TRP A 76 -2.95 26.69 25.36
N ARG A 77 -1.87 26.36 24.62
CA ARG A 77 -0.50 26.59 25.07
C ARG A 77 -0.17 28.08 25.20
N ALA A 78 -0.62 28.89 24.24
CA ALA A 78 -0.44 30.34 24.28
C ALA A 78 -1.20 30.96 25.48
N ALA A 79 -2.45 30.55 25.70
CA ALA A 79 -3.24 31.01 26.84
C ALA A 79 -2.61 30.63 28.19
N SER A 80 -2.10 29.40 28.32
CA SER A 80 -1.40 28.96 29.53
C SER A 80 -0.06 29.68 29.75
N ALA A 81 0.63 30.10 28.69
CA ALA A 81 1.88 30.85 28.79
C ALA A 81 1.63 32.31 29.20
N THR A 82 0.56 32.94 28.71
CA THR A 82 0.20 34.32 29.09
C THR A 82 -0.26 34.41 30.55
N MET A 83 -0.95 33.40 31.07
CA MET A 83 -1.37 33.33 32.48
C MET A 83 -0.20 33.08 33.46
N GLY A 84 0.91 32.52 33.00
CA GLY A 84 2.11 32.29 33.82
C GLY A 84 3.12 33.44 33.83
N ALA A 85 2.86 34.52 33.08
CA ALA A 85 3.77 35.67 32.93
C ALA A 85 3.30 36.92 33.70
N SER A 86 2.33 36.79 34.61
CA SER A 86 1.79 37.88 35.44
C SER A 86 1.87 37.62 36.96
N ASP A 87 2.73 36.69 37.39
CA ASP A 87 3.10 36.49 38.81
C ASP A 87 4.53 36.98 39.07
#